data_AF-A0A1S2RAJ4-F1
#
_entry.id   AF-A0A1S2RAJ4-F1
#
_cell.length_a   1.000
_cell.length_b   1.000
_cell.length_c   1.000
_cell.angle_alpha   90.00
_cell.angle_beta   90.00
_cell.angle_gamma   90.00
#
_symmetry.space_group_name_H-M   'P 1'
#
loop_
_entity.id
_entity.type
_entity.pdbx_description
1 polymer ?
#
loop_
_entity_poly.entity_id
_entity_poly.type
_entity_poly.pdbx_seq_one_letter_code
_entity_poly.pdbx_strand_id
1 'polypeptide(L)'
;MKGIYFINDQIKINNLSKEESFTLQEQVILNHIQECDIQVMKLNPNQIYQHYTNPHALLYDLKKNKSQLDCLVLYSPEVMEDFIYTYPARWLILKSYFKEVITLEGKNDQLSIKNVI
;
A
#
# COMPACT_ATOMS: atom_id res chain seq x y z
N MET A 1 2.18 13.19 8.20
CA MET A 1 3.05 11.98 8.09
C MET A 1 3.60 11.87 6.67
N LYS A 2 4.79 11.31 6.42
CA LYS A 2 5.32 11.07 5.06
C LYS A 2 4.93 9.67 4.59
N GLY A 3 4.11 9.59 3.55
CA GLY A 3 3.53 8.33 3.10
C GLY A 3 3.69 8.08 1.61
N ILE A 4 3.49 6.82 1.25
CA ILE A 4 3.20 6.38 -0.11
C ILE A 4 1.86 5.68 -0.07
N TYR A 5 1.13 5.72 -1.18
CA TYR A 5 -0.04 4.90 -1.36
C TYR A 5 0.05 4.05 -2.62
N PHE A 6 -0.64 2.93 -2.58
CA PHE A 6 -0.62 1.92 -3.62
C PHE A 6 -2.05 1.55 -4.03
N ILE A 7 -2.25 1.44 -5.34
CA ILE A 7 -3.52 1.06 -5.97
C ILE A 7 -3.23 -0.16 -6.84
N ASN A 8 -3.92 -1.27 -6.60
CA ASN A 8 -3.82 -2.43 -7.48
C ASN A 8 -4.78 -2.21 -8.66
N ASP A 9 -4.24 -2.01 -9.86
CA ASP A 9 -5.00 -1.82 -11.10
C ASP A 9 -5.42 -3.15 -11.78
N GLN A 10 -5.02 -4.29 -11.20
CA GLN A 10 -5.33 -5.62 -11.72
C GLN A 10 -6.43 -6.34 -10.93
N ILE A 11 -6.73 -5.91 -9.71
CA ILE A 11 -7.76 -6.53 -8.87
C ILE A 11 -9.17 -6.10 -9.28
N LYS A 12 -10.14 -6.99 -9.05
CA LYS A 12 -11.56 -6.66 -8.99
C LYS A 12 -12.00 -6.80 -7.55
N ILE A 13 -12.49 -5.70 -6.98
CA ILE A 13 -12.97 -5.65 -5.61
C ILE A 13 -14.47 -5.95 -5.64
N ASN A 14 -14.88 -7.02 -4.96
CA ASN A 14 -16.26 -7.52 -5.00
C ASN A 14 -16.73 -7.80 -6.45
N ASN A 15 -17.87 -7.26 -6.86
CA ASN A 15 -18.46 -7.40 -8.20
C ASN A 15 -18.16 -6.21 -9.12
N LEU A 16 -17.22 -5.34 -8.74
CA LEU A 16 -16.84 -4.19 -9.55
C LEU A 16 -15.93 -4.59 -10.71
N SER A 17 -15.99 -3.82 -11.80
CA SER A 17 -14.98 -3.87 -12.85
C SER A 17 -13.61 -3.40 -12.32
N LYS A 18 -12.55 -3.62 -13.10
CA LYS A 18 -11.19 -3.14 -12.72
C LYS A 18 -11.14 -1.62 -12.60
N GLU A 19 -11.82 -0.90 -13.49
CA GLU A 19 -11.86 0.56 -13.50
C GLU A 19 -12.64 1.11 -12.29
N GLU A 20 -13.78 0.51 -11.97
CA GLU A 20 -14.55 0.86 -10.77
C GLU A 20 -13.76 0.52 -9.49
N SER A 21 -13.07 -0.62 -9.47
CA SER A 21 -12.20 -1.01 -8.35
C SER A 21 -11.03 -0.05 -8.17
N PHE A 22 -10.42 0.41 -9.26
CA PHE A 22 -9.36 1.42 -9.23
C PHE A 22 -9.90 2.73 -8.65
N THR A 23 -11.04 3.20 -9.18
CA THR A 23 -11.67 4.46 -8.75
C THR A 23 -12.04 4.43 -7.27
N LEU A 24 -12.58 3.31 -6.80
CA LEU A 24 -12.91 3.09 -5.39
C LEU A 24 -11.67 3.18 -4.49
N GLN A 25 -10.61 2.46 -4.83
CA GLN A 25 -9.35 2.51 -4.10
C GLN A 25 -8.79 3.93 -4.06
N GLU A 26 -8.75 4.61 -5.20
CA GLU A 26 -8.21 5.96 -5.32
C GLU A 26 -8.98 6.95 -4.45
N GLN A 27 -10.31 6.98 -4.56
CA GLN A 27 -11.15 7.92 -3.82
C GLN A 27 -11.01 7.73 -2.31
N VAL A 28 -11.10 6.48 -1.83
CA VAL A 28 -11.02 6.18 -0.40
C VAL A 28 -9.65 6.52 0.17
N ILE A 29 -8.57 6.17 -0.55
CA ILE A 29 -7.22 6.50 -0.12
C ILE A 29 -6.97 8.01 -0.12
N LEU A 30 -7.37 8.73 -1.17
CA LEU A 30 -7.16 10.17 -1.26
C LEU A 30 -7.92 10.94 -0.17
N ASN A 31 -9.14 10.52 0.16
CA ASN A 31 -9.89 11.09 1.28
C ASN A 31 -9.13 10.90 2.60
N HIS A 32 -8.63 9.69 2.88
CA HIS A 32 -7.85 9.43 4.09
C HIS A 32 -6.54 10.23 4.15
N ILE A 33 -5.84 10.35 3.02
CA ILE A 33 -4.62 11.16 2.90
C ILE A 33 -4.88 12.62 3.26
N GLN A 34 -6.01 13.18 2.80
CA GLN A 34 -6.42 14.54 3.12
C GLN A 34 -6.79 14.69 4.60
N GLU A 35 -7.59 13.76 5.14
CA GLU A 35 -8.03 13.81 6.54
C GLU A 35 -6.87 13.70 7.54
N CYS A 36 -5.82 12.95 7.20
CA CYS A 36 -4.68 12.69 8.08
C CYS A 36 -3.42 13.53 7.76
N ASP A 37 -3.53 14.52 6.87
CA ASP A 37 -2.41 15.35 6.39
C ASP A 37 -1.17 14.50 6.01
N ILE A 38 -1.40 13.46 5.21
CA ILE A 38 -0.32 12.59 4.72
C ILE A 38 0.37 13.29 3.54
N GLN A 39 1.64 13.64 3.73
CA GLN A 39 2.51 14.10 2.67
C GLN A 39 2.89 12.92 1.77
N VAL A 40 2.30 12.87 0.57
CA VAL A 40 2.63 11.85 -0.44
C VAL A 40 4.03 12.09 -0.99
N MET A 41 4.89 11.08 -0.85
CA MET A 41 6.29 11.14 -1.31
C MET A 41 6.44 10.54 -2.71
N LYS A 42 7.13 11.26 -3.60
CA LYS A 42 7.58 10.73 -4.89
C LYS A 42 9.03 10.28 -4.77
N LEU A 43 9.28 8.98 -4.91
CA LEU A 43 10.64 8.42 -4.87
C LEU A 43 11.31 8.38 -6.25
N ASN A 44 10.50 8.29 -7.31
CA ASN A 44 10.97 8.33 -8.69
C ASN A 44 10.59 9.67 -9.34
N PRO A 45 11.57 10.51 -9.72
CA PRO A 45 11.31 11.79 -10.40
C PRO A 45 10.54 11.65 -11.71
N ASN A 46 10.59 10.46 -12.34
CA ASN A 46 9.94 10.18 -13.61
C ASN A 46 8.54 9.54 -13.42
N GLN A 47 8.04 9.45 -12.20
CA GLN A 47 6.72 8.88 -11.93
C GLN A 47 5.62 9.83 -12.42
N ILE A 48 4.77 9.33 -13.31
CA ILE A 48 3.66 10.09 -13.90
C ILE A 48 2.56 10.31 -12.85
N TYR A 49 2.14 9.23 -12.20
CA TYR A 49 1.13 9.25 -11.15
C TYR A 49 1.73 9.44 -9.76
N GLN A 50 0.92 9.84 -8.77
CA GLN A 50 1.39 9.94 -7.39
C GLN A 50 1.39 8.59 -6.65
N HIS A 51 0.60 7.62 -7.12
CA HIS A 51 0.52 6.27 -6.56
C HIS A 51 1.46 5.30 -7.27
N TYR A 52 1.74 4.19 -6.59
CA TYR A 52 2.32 2.99 -7.18
C TYR A 52 1.23 1.98 -7.54
N THR A 53 1.42 1.24 -8.64
CA THR A 53 0.58 0.07 -8.99
C THR A 53 1.35 -1.25 -9.04
N ASN A 54 2.69 -1.19 -9.04
CA ASN A 54 3.57 -2.35 -9.10
C ASN A 54 4.43 -2.48 -7.83
N PRO A 55 4.25 -3.53 -7.01
CA PRO A 55 5.01 -3.71 -5.77
C PRO A 55 6.52 -3.88 -5.99
N HIS A 56 6.93 -4.46 -7.13
CA HIS A 56 8.34 -4.61 -7.46
C HIS A 56 8.98 -3.26 -7.80
N ALA A 57 8.26 -2.38 -8.49
CA ALA A 57 8.72 -1.02 -8.76
C ALA A 57 8.85 -0.20 -7.46
N LEU A 58 7.84 -0.29 -6.58
CA LEU A 58 7.88 0.33 -5.26
C LEU A 58 9.09 -0.16 -4.45
N LEU A 59 9.29 -1.48 -4.35
CA LEU A 59 10.44 -2.06 -3.64
C LEU A 59 11.79 -1.62 -4.26
N TYR A 60 11.87 -1.51 -5.58
CA TYR A 60 13.07 -1.04 -6.25
C TYR A 60 13.40 0.41 -5.86
N ASP A 61 12.41 1.30 -5.92
CA ASP A 61 12.59 2.72 -5.60
C ASP A 61 12.91 2.94 -4.11
N LEU A 62 12.28 2.18 -3.21
CA LEU A 62 12.59 2.21 -1.78
C LEU A 62 14.04 1.82 -1.50
N LYS A 63 14.52 0.75 -2.16
CA LYS A 63 15.93 0.32 -2.05
C LYS A 63 16.89 1.38 -2.57
N LYS A 64 16.58 1.98 -3.72
CA LYS A 64 17.44 2.99 -4.36
C LYS A 64 17.56 4.25 -3.53
N ASN A 65 16.46 4.72 -2.96
CA ASN A 65 16.43 5.97 -2.20
C ASN A 65 16.76 5.78 -0.71
N LYS A 66 16.86 4.53 -0.22
CA LYS A 66 17.06 4.19 1.20
C LYS A 66 16.09 4.93 2.12
N SER A 67 14.86 5.15 1.63
CA SER A 67 13.89 6.01 2.30
C SER A 67 13.22 5.27 3.45
N GLN A 68 13.21 5.87 4.62
CA GLN A 68 12.35 5.45 5.72
C GLN A 68 11.13 6.38 5.74
N LEU A 69 9.95 5.80 5.57
CA LEU A 69 8.69 6.50 5.47
C LEU A 69 7.79 6.17 6.65
N ASP A 70 6.83 7.03 6.94
CA ASP A 70 5.92 6.82 8.06
C ASP A 70 4.90 5.73 7.71
N CYS A 71 4.22 5.82 6.56
CA CYS A 71 3.15 4.89 6.23
C CYS A 71 3.12 4.45 4.75
N LEU A 72 2.69 3.21 4.54
CA LEU A 72 2.16 2.72 3.26
C LEU A 72 0.64 2.61 3.40
N VAL A 73 -0.11 3.36 2.59
CA VAL A 73 -1.58 3.33 2.59
C VAL A 73 -2.07 2.42 1.48
N LEU A 74 -2.92 1.46 1.84
CA LEU A 74 -3.58 0.51 0.98
C LEU A 74 -5.08 0.64 1.16
N TYR A 75 -5.85 0.42 0.11
CA TYR A 75 -7.30 0.33 0.24
C TYR A 75 -7.68 -0.85 1.14
N SER A 76 -7.19 -2.06 0.87
CA SER A 76 -7.46 -3.26 1.68
C SER A 76 -6.27 -4.24 1.65
N PRO A 77 -6.19 -5.24 2.55
CA PRO A 77 -5.11 -6.23 2.51
C PRO A 77 -5.02 -7.03 1.21
N GLU A 78 -6.17 -7.35 0.60
CA GLU A 78 -6.31 -8.10 -0.67
C GLU A 78 -5.57 -7.43 -1.85
N VAL A 79 -5.44 -6.10 -1.82
CA VAL A 79 -4.70 -5.31 -2.83
C VAL A 79 -3.26 -5.80 -3.00
N MET A 80 -2.67 -6.36 -1.94
CA MET A 80 -1.29 -6.87 -1.93
C MET A 80 -1.22 -8.41 -1.81
N GLU A 81 -2.34 -9.11 -1.73
CA GLU A 81 -2.39 -10.54 -1.38
C GLU A 81 -1.59 -11.41 -2.35
N ASP A 82 -1.78 -11.25 -3.66
CA ASP A 82 -1.03 -12.00 -4.69
C ASP A 82 0.49 -11.80 -4.54
N PHE A 83 0.92 -10.57 -4.28
CA PHE A 83 2.34 -10.25 -4.08
C PHE A 83 2.89 -10.85 -2.78
N ILE A 84 2.11 -10.78 -1.70
CA ILE A 84 2.49 -11.33 -0.39
C ILE A 84 2.60 -12.85 -0.47
N TYR A 85 1.63 -13.50 -1.09
CA TYR A 85 1.60 -14.95 -1.27
C TYR A 85 2.75 -15.43 -2.16
N THR A 86 2.99 -14.75 -3.29
CA THR A 86 4.03 -15.15 -4.24
C THR A 86 5.44 -14.79 -3.75
N TYR A 87 5.58 -13.68 -3.03
CA TYR A 87 6.89 -13.13 -2.63
C TYR A 87 6.94 -12.68 -1.15
N PRO A 88 6.72 -13.58 -0.18
CA PRO A 88 6.60 -13.22 1.24
C PRO A 88 7.86 -12.53 1.78
N ALA A 89 9.06 -12.99 1.39
CA ALA A 89 10.31 -12.35 1.79
C ALA A 89 10.46 -10.93 1.22
N ARG A 90 9.97 -10.67 0.00
CA ARG A 90 10.02 -9.33 -0.60
C ARG A 90 9.02 -8.40 0.08
N TRP A 91 7.85 -8.91 0.46
CA TRP A 91 6.89 -8.17 1.26
C TRP A 91 7.47 -7.75 2.61
N LEU A 92 8.17 -8.65 3.32
CA LEU A 92 8.81 -8.29 4.60
C LEU A 92 9.82 -7.14 4.44
N ILE A 93 10.63 -7.18 3.38
CA ILE A 93 11.59 -6.10 3.08
C ILE A 93 10.85 -4.81 2.73
N LEU A 94 9.82 -4.87 1.87
CA LEU A 94 9.03 -3.70 1.50
C LEU A 94 8.41 -3.05 2.74
N LYS A 95 7.75 -3.85 3.58
CA LYS A 95 7.12 -3.40 4.82
C LYS A 95 8.11 -2.74 5.77
N SER A 96 9.37 -3.21 5.83
CA SER A 96 10.39 -2.63 6.72
C SER A 96 10.79 -1.19 6.39
N TYR A 97 10.47 -0.67 5.20
CA TYR A 97 10.71 0.73 4.86
C TYR A 97 9.67 1.69 5.46
N PHE A 98 8.57 1.17 5.99
CA PHE A 98 7.47 1.94 6.56
C PHE A 98 7.37 1.67 8.06
N LYS A 99 7.06 2.70 8.86
CA LYS A 99 6.75 2.51 10.28
C LYS A 99 5.45 1.70 10.45
N GLU A 100 4.48 1.94 9.57
CA GLU A 100 3.22 1.22 9.55
C GLU A 100 2.66 1.01 8.14
N VAL A 101 1.76 0.03 8.01
CA VAL A 101 0.93 -0.18 6.82
C VAL A 101 -0.51 0.04 7.23
N ILE A 102 -1.18 0.99 6.58
CA ILE A 102 -2.55 1.40 6.85
C ILE A 102 -3.45 0.77 5.79
N THR A 103 -4.48 0.04 6.21
CA THR A 103 -5.51 -0.56 5.34
C THR A 103 -6.87 0.05 5.68
N LEU A 104 -7.58 0.59 4.69
CA LEU A 104 -8.80 1.40 4.87
C LEU A 104 -10.10 0.59 4.86
N GLU A 105 -10.12 -0.55 4.16
CA GLU A 105 -11.18 -1.54 4.13
C GLU A 105 -10.58 -2.92 4.46
N GLY A 106 -11.31 -3.73 5.24
CA GLY A 106 -10.88 -5.08 5.58
C GLY A 106 -10.19 -5.17 6.95
N LYS A 107 -10.98 -5.70 7.90
CA LYS A 107 -10.71 -6.16 9.27
C LYS A 107 -9.64 -5.42 10.10
N ASN A 108 -10.15 -4.78 11.16
CA ASN A 108 -9.49 -4.73 12.47
C ASN A 108 -9.07 -6.15 12.92
N ASP A 109 -7.93 -6.63 12.44
CA ASP A 109 -7.14 -7.67 13.09
C ASP A 109 -5.85 -6.95 13.53
N GLN A 110 -5.81 -6.31 14.70
CA GLN A 110 -5.49 -7.06 15.93
C GLN A 110 -5.33 -8.57 15.69
N LEU A 111 -4.31 -8.95 14.94
CA LEU A 111 -3.62 -10.21 15.14
C LEU A 111 -2.98 -10.15 16.54
N SER A 112 -3.83 -10.32 17.56
CA SER A 112 -3.75 -11.43 18.49
C SER A 112 -2.37 -12.09 18.47
N ILE A 113 -1.44 -11.47 19.21
CA ILE A 113 -0.38 -12.22 19.89
C ILE A 113 -1.13 -13.10 20.91
N LYS A 114 -1.79 -14.15 20.42
CA LYS A 114 -2.12 -15.28 21.27
C LYS A 114 -0.78 -15.94 21.51
N ASN A 115 -0.29 -15.72 22.72
CA ASN A 115 0.70 -16.52 23.41
C ASN A 115 0.71 -17.95 22.86
N VAL A 116 1.75 -18.26 22.10
CA VAL A 116 2.21 -19.65 21.99
C VAL A 116 3.06 -19.87 23.23
N ILE A 117 2.41 -20.40 24.26
CA ILE A 117 3.05 -21.15 25.34
C ILE A 117 3.41 -22.52 24.76
#